data_AF-A0AAU6UKD2-F1
#
_entry.id   AF-A0AAU6UKD2-F1
#
_cell.length_a   1.000
_cell.length_b   1.000
_cell.length_c   1.000
_cell.angle_alpha   90.00
_cell.angle_beta   90.00
_cell.angle_gamma   90.00
#
_symmetry.space_group_name_H-M   'P 1'
#
loop_
_entity.id
_entity.type
_entity.pdbx_description
1 polymer ?
#
loop_
_entity_poly.entity_id
_entity_poly.type
_entity_poly.pdbx_seq_one_letter_code
_entity_poly.pdbx_strand_id
1 'polypeptide(L)'
;MKNELESSKILHAYEKVMEHGTPTEFGKIYEGIEAFSDYDGYTVYLRGNGVELKVGFHNTYHLDYDQEHLRDSFLKKIALLAK
;
A
#
# COMPACT_ATOMS: atom_id res chain seq x y z
N MET A 1 -22.53 -5.19 2.48
CA MET A 1 -21.46 -5.75 3.34
C MET A 1 -20.20 -4.99 2.97
N LYS A 2 -19.69 -4.18 3.91
CA LYS A 2 -18.67 -3.15 3.68
C LYS A 2 -17.30 -3.80 3.48
N ASN A 3 -16.88 -3.97 2.23
CA ASN A 3 -15.52 -4.40 1.88
C ASN A 3 -14.58 -3.18 1.84
N GLU A 4 -14.54 -2.42 2.93
CA GLU A 4 -13.47 -1.46 3.17
C GLU A 4 -12.22 -2.30 3.52
N LEU A 5 -11.13 -2.07 2.79
CA LEU A 5 -9.94 -2.92 2.72
C LEU A 5 -9.53 -3.51 4.09
N GLU A 6 -9.39 -4.84 4.16
CA GLU A 6 -8.86 -5.48 5.36
C GLU A 6 -7.38 -5.11 5.51
N SER A 7 -7.01 -4.54 6.65
CA SER A 7 -5.65 -4.08 6.94
C SER A 7 -4.61 -5.19 6.76
N SER A 8 -4.99 -6.44 7.03
CA SER A 8 -4.17 -7.63 6.77
C SER A 8 -3.79 -7.80 5.29
N LYS A 9 -4.68 -7.47 4.34
CA LYS A 9 -4.37 -7.52 2.90
C LYS A 9 -3.37 -6.45 2.51
N ILE A 10 -3.48 -5.27 3.12
CA ILE A 10 -2.54 -4.18 2.88
C ILE A 10 -1.14 -4.59 3.34
N LEU A 11 -1.03 -5.16 4.55
CA LEU A 11 0.23 -5.64 5.09
C LEU A 11 0.83 -6.76 4.23
N HIS A 12 0.01 -7.71 3.76
CA HIS A 12 0.49 -8.76 2.87
C HIS A 12 1.03 -8.20 1.54
N ALA A 13 0.35 -7.22 0.95
CA ALA A 13 0.83 -6.54 -0.26
C ALA A 13 2.15 -5.78 0.01
N TYR A 14 2.27 -5.12 1.16
CA TYR A 14 3.52 -4.48 1.60
C TYR A 14 4.66 -5.50 1.70
N GLU A 15 4.45 -6.62 2.38
CA GLU A 15 5.47 -7.67 2.50
C GLU A 15 5.90 -8.18 1.13
N LYS A 16 4.96 -8.43 0.22
CA LYS A 16 5.28 -8.89 -1.14
C LYS A 16 6.11 -7.89 -1.93
N VAL A 17 5.81 -6.59 -1.82
CA VAL A 17 6.62 -5.52 -2.42
C VAL A 17 8.00 -5.49 -1.77
N MET A 18 8.09 -5.68 -0.45
CA MET A 18 9.37 -5.70 0.25
C MET A 18 10.21 -6.94 -0.07
N GLU A 19 9.61 -8.08 -0.37
CA GLU A 19 10.30 -9.32 -0.73
C GLU A 19 10.75 -9.33 -2.19
N HIS A 20 9.87 -8.94 -3.13
CA HIS A 20 10.11 -9.05 -4.57
C HIS A 20 10.49 -7.74 -5.26
N GLY A 21 10.30 -6.61 -4.58
CA GLY A 21 10.54 -5.29 -5.14
C GLY A 21 12.01 -4.93 -5.26
N THR A 22 12.28 -3.99 -6.16
CA THR A 22 13.59 -3.39 -6.35
C THR A 22 13.76 -2.20 -5.38
N PRO A 23 14.95 -2.00 -4.80
CA PRO A 23 15.20 -0.87 -3.90
C PRO A 23 14.99 0.48 -4.60
N THR A 24 14.47 1.44 -3.85
CA THR A 24 14.21 2.84 -4.24
C THR A 24 14.88 3.76 -3.22
N GLU A 25 14.69 5.08 -3.36
CA GLU A 25 15.18 6.06 -2.38
C GLU A 25 14.53 5.90 -1.00
N PHE A 26 13.26 5.48 -0.94
CA PHE A 26 12.49 5.43 0.31
C PHE A 26 12.22 4.01 0.81
N GLY A 27 12.18 3.01 -0.08
CA GLY A 27 11.87 1.63 0.27
C GLY A 27 12.06 0.70 -0.91
N LYS A 28 11.01 0.02 -1.35
CA LYS A 28 11.05 -0.88 -2.52
C LYS A 28 9.85 -0.67 -3.43
N ILE A 29 10.04 -0.87 -4.73
CA ILE A 29 8.96 -0.80 -5.73
C ILE A 29 8.77 -2.14 -6.42
N TYR A 30 7.51 -2.56 -6.54
CA TYR A 30 7.11 -3.78 -7.21
C TYR A 30 5.78 -3.57 -7.94
N GLU A 31 5.70 -3.94 -9.23
CA GLU A 31 4.51 -3.78 -10.09
C GLU A 31 3.90 -2.34 -10.10
N GLY A 32 4.76 -1.34 -9.91
CA GLY A 32 4.38 0.08 -9.87
C GLY A 32 3.73 0.51 -8.56
N ILE A 33 3.87 -0.30 -7.50
CA ILE A 33 3.54 0.06 -6.11
C ILE A 33 4.85 0.18 -5.34
N GLU A 34 5.09 1.35 -4.77
CA GLU A 34 6.23 1.59 -3.89
C GLU A 34 5.80 1.47 -2.43
N ALA A 35 6.51 0.63 -1.69
CA ALA A 35 6.30 0.35 -0.29
C ALA A 35 7.48 0.88 0.52
N PHE A 36 7.18 1.59 1.61
CA PHE A 36 8.18 2.08 2.55
C PHE A 36 7.58 2.20 3.95
N SER A 37 8.44 2.29 4.96
CA SER A 37 8.03 2.49 6.34
C SER A 37 8.58 3.80 6.88
N ASP A 38 7.93 4.33 7.92
CA ASP A 38 8.47 5.43 8.71
C ASP A 38 9.78 5.02 9.42
N TYR A 39 10.49 5.99 10.00
CA TYR A 39 11.76 5.78 10.68
C TYR A 39 11.66 4.75 11.81
N ASP A 40 10.54 4.74 12.53
CA ASP A 40 10.29 3.81 13.63
C ASP A 40 9.64 2.48 13.17
N GLY A 41 9.32 2.34 11.88
CA GLY A 41 8.75 1.11 11.31
C GLY A 41 7.27 0.84 11.64
N TYR A 42 6.66 1.65 12.50
CA TYR A 42 5.26 1.44 12.92
C TYR A 42 4.19 1.85 11.91
N THR A 43 4.54 2.76 11.00
CA THR A 43 3.64 3.16 9.93
C THR A 43 4.23 2.68 8.63
N VAL A 44 3.41 2.00 7.84
CA VAL A 44 3.76 1.58 6.49
C VAL A 44 2.98 2.40 5.48
N TYR A 45 3.62 2.65 4.35
CA TYR A 45 3.12 3.46 3.26
C TYR A 45 3.21 2.65 1.97
N LEU A 46 2.16 2.71 1.18
CA LEU A 46 2.07 2.14 -0.15
C LEU A 46 1.60 3.23 -1.09
N ARG A 47 2.39 3.56 -2.11
CA ARG A 47 2.05 4.60 -3.08
C ARG A 47 2.14 4.11 -4.52
N GLY A 48 1.28 4.64 -5.38
CA GLY A 48 1.30 4.35 -6.80
C GLY A 48 0.21 5.09 -7.56
N ASN A 49 0.51 5.52 -8.79
CA ASN A 49 -0.44 6.19 -9.70
C ASN A 49 -1.25 7.34 -9.06
N GLY A 50 -0.60 8.18 -8.24
CA GLY A 50 -1.26 9.32 -7.59
C GLY A 50 -2.17 8.95 -6.41
N VAL A 51 -2.00 7.75 -5.87
CA VAL A 51 -2.67 7.27 -4.65
C VAL A 51 -1.62 6.94 -3.61
N GLU A 52 -1.87 7.35 -2.37
CA GLU A 52 -1.06 7.01 -1.21
C GLU A 52 -1.95 6.36 -0.14
N LEU A 53 -1.53 5.18 0.32
CA LEU A 53 -2.16 4.42 1.38
C LEU A 53 -1.20 4.35 2.56
N LYS A 54 -1.61 4.96 3.67
CA LYS A 54 -0.91 4.94 4.95
C LYS A 54 -1.63 3.99 5.89
N VAL A 55 -0.92 3.03 6.47
CA VAL A 55 -1.44 2.17 7.54
C VAL A 55 -0.69 2.47 8.82
N GLY A 56 -1.44 2.94 9.81
CA GLY A 56 -0.95 3.19 11.15
C GLY A 56 -1.37 2.09 12.13
N PHE A 57 -1.17 2.39 13.41
CA PHE A 57 -1.61 1.54 14.51
C PHE A 57 -3.14 1.35 14.57
N HIS A 58 -3.56 0.32 15.29
CA HIS A 58 -4.97 -0.08 15.44
C HIS A 58 -5.69 -0.42 14.12
N ASN A 59 -4.92 -0.87 13.11
CA ASN A 59 -5.45 -1.25 11.79
C ASN A 59 -6.19 -0.10 11.07
N THR A 60 -5.92 1.14 11.47
CA THR A 60 -6.45 2.32 10.80
C THR A 60 -5.62 2.61 9.55
N TYR A 61 -6.31 2.90 8.45
CA TYR A 61 -5.67 3.29 7.21
C TYR A 61 -6.23 4.61 6.69
N HIS A 62 -5.36 5.40 6.09
CA HIS A 62 -5.71 6.63 5.38
C HIS A 62 -5.34 6.46 3.91
N LEU A 63 -6.29 6.75 3.03
CA LEU A 63 -6.12 6.64 1.59
C LEU A 63 -6.30 8.03 0.99
N ASP A 64 -5.21 8.59 0.50
CA ASP A 64 -5.16 9.87 -0.19
C ASP A 64 -5.11 9.64 -1.70
N TYR A 65 -5.97 10.32 -2.46
CA TYR A 65 -6.09 10.16 -3.90
C TYR A 65 -6.71 11.40 -4.54
N ASP A 66 -6.21 11.77 -5.71
CA ASP A 66 -6.74 12.90 -6.49
C ASP A 66 -8.08 12.57 -7.15
N GLN A 67 -8.24 11.33 -7.64
CA GLN A 67 -9.41 10.88 -8.40
C GLN A 67 -9.87 9.48 -7.98
N GLU A 68 -11.19 9.27 -7.92
CA GLU A 68 -11.77 7.98 -7.53
C GLU A 68 -11.35 6.81 -8.44
N HIS A 69 -11.13 7.06 -9.73
CA HIS A 69 -10.69 6.01 -10.66
C HIS A 69 -9.24 5.54 -10.39
N LEU A 70 -8.37 6.45 -9.93
CA LEU A 70 -7.01 6.11 -9.53
C LEU A 70 -7.03 5.26 -8.26
N ARG A 71 -7.87 5.65 -7.29
CA ARG A 71 -8.14 4.87 -6.08
C ARG A 71 -8.55 3.44 -6.42
N ASP A 72 -9.55 3.26 -7.27
CA ASP A 72 -10.07 1.93 -7.61
C ASP A 72 -9.01 1.06 -8.31
N SER A 73 -8.24 1.66 -9.22
CA SER A 73 -7.11 0.98 -9.89
C SER A 73 -6.02 0.56 -8.90
N PHE A 74 -5.66 1.44 -7.96
CA PHE A 74 -4.69 1.17 -6.92
C PHE A 74 -5.16 0.04 -5.99
N LEU A 75 -6.40 0.10 -5.50
CA LEU A 75 -6.96 -0.93 -4.61
C LEU A 75 -7.01 -2.30 -5.29
N LYS A 76 -7.30 -2.36 -6.60
CA LYS A 76 -7.22 -3.60 -7.38
C LYS A 76 -5.79 -4.16 -7.42
N LYS A 77 -4.77 -3.30 -7.62
CA LYS A 77 -3.36 -3.74 -7.57
C LYS A 77 -2.98 -4.29 -6.21
N ILE A 78 -3.34 -3.60 -5.12
CA ILE A 78 -3.09 -4.09 -3.76
C ILE A 78 -3.75 -5.45 -3.53
N ALA A 79 -4.99 -5.64 -3.99
CA ALA A 79 -5.68 -6.93 -3.86
C ALA A 79 -5.02 -8.06 -4.67
N LEU A 80 -4.40 -7.75 -5.82
CA LEU A 80 -3.64 -8.73 -6.61
C LEU A 80 -2.32 -9.11 -5.94
N LEU A 81 -1.65 -8.14 -5.30
CA LEU A 81 -0.43 -8.38 -4.53
C LEU A 81 -0.72 -9.16 -3.25
N ALA A 82 -1.86 -8.92 -2.59
CA ALA A 82 -2.27 -9.62 -1.37
C ALA A 82 -2.79 -11.06 -1.58
N LYS A 83 -2.60 -11.63 -2.77
CA LYS A 83 -3.03 -12.98 -3.15
C LYS A 83 -1.87 -13.96 -3.14
#